data_AF-A0A1E4SXJ5-F1
#
_entry.id   AF-A0A1E4SXJ5-F1
#
_cell.length_a   1.000
_cell.length_b   1.000
_cell.length_c   1.000
_cell.angle_alpha   90.00
_cell.angle_beta   90.00
_cell.angle_gamma   90.00
#
_symmetry.space_group_name_H-M   'P 1'
#
loop_
_entity.id
_entity.type
_entity.pdbx_description
1 polymer ?
#
loop_
_entity_poly.entity_id
_entity_poly.type
_entity_poly.pdbx_seq_one_letter_code
_entity_poly.pdbx_strand_id
1 'polypeptide(L)'
;MKVLCVAEKPSIAKSVAFTLGGGRVTTRSTPNKFIKNYDFTCNFEEFGPAEVTMTCVSGHITTIDFPEQYAWGKCRHNSLFEAPIETKATDRGAKQIAENITKEARSSDVLMIWTDCDREGEYIGYEIVEQAKKSNPRLNLDTAKRAHFSHLERSHIIYAAHHPKSLDKNAINAVMTRIELDLRTGSSFTRFLTDLFKSTFRNETKKKVISYGGCQFPTLGFVVDRYKRIKNFVPEKFWTLSLIFKKGRQQTSVTWERGHLFDRFAALCIYQNCLSLDAEEATVIGLQTKPTSNWAPLPLTTVELQKDCAKYFKFSAKESLAIAEKLYNQGFVSYPRTETDCFPKTMDLKKLIQNQQQSNEWGEYARSLIEEPNKYRTPRAGSHDDKAHPPIHPIKYTGGSDLNIKEKKVYEYIVRRFLACCSLDATGFKTTLRLKWGTEYFTTSGLMVDKLNYLDVYPYNKWESSKNKIPEVEPNERIKLHKAELTEGQTHPPNHLTETELIALMDMNGIGTDATIAEHIEKIVAREYVEKKPHGTGKNKSNILVPTELGYGLAEGFNQMGFDNISLTKPFMRKSLEEKLKAICDGRTTMNEVLGDVTNTYREAFSLANRNQRILIESYKKTIEGNQ
;
A
#
# COMPACT_ATOMS: atom_id res chain seq x y z
N MET A 1 38.44 16.93 -15.32
CA MET A 1 36.99 16.88 -15.57
C MET A 1 36.24 17.04 -14.27
N LYS A 2 35.11 17.74 -14.31
CA LYS A 2 34.26 18.02 -13.14
C LYS A 2 32.89 17.36 -13.29
N VAL A 3 32.50 16.56 -12.30
CA VAL A 3 31.20 15.87 -12.26
C VAL A 3 30.38 16.43 -11.11
N LEU A 4 29.20 16.97 -11.43
CA LEU A 4 28.20 17.33 -10.43
C LEU A 4 27.28 16.14 -10.20
N CYS A 5 27.29 15.61 -8.99
CA CYS A 5 26.34 14.58 -8.56
C CYS A 5 25.26 15.21 -7.68
N VAL A 6 23.99 14.88 -7.92
CA VAL A 6 22.87 15.41 -7.12
C VAL A 6 21.96 14.28 -6.68
N ALA A 7 21.87 14.05 -5.38
CA ALA A 7 20.98 13.06 -4.76
C ALA A 7 19.65 13.66 -4.31
N GLU A 8 18.66 12.81 -4.00
CA GLU A 8 17.35 13.29 -3.52
C GLU A 8 17.37 13.81 -2.08
N LYS A 9 18.26 13.26 -1.25
CA LYS A 9 18.28 13.47 0.21
C LYS A 9 19.71 13.59 0.76
N PRO A 10 19.92 14.32 1.87
CA PRO A 10 21.23 14.44 2.51
C PRO A 10 21.89 13.12 2.91
N SER A 11 21.09 12.13 3.35
CA SER A 11 21.56 10.79 3.70
C SER A 11 22.22 10.09 2.50
N ILE A 12 21.57 10.11 1.34
CA ILE A 12 22.05 9.49 0.11
C ILE A 12 23.30 10.21 -0.38
N ALA A 13 23.29 11.55 -0.46
CA ALA A 13 24.46 12.32 -0.86
C ALA A 13 25.68 12.00 0.00
N LYS A 14 25.50 11.95 1.33
CA LYS A 14 26.57 11.58 2.26
C LYS A 14 27.05 10.15 2.02
N SER A 15 26.15 9.18 1.94
CA SER A 15 26.52 7.77 1.74
C SER A 15 27.31 7.55 0.44
N VAL A 16 26.82 8.12 -0.66
CA VAL A 16 27.45 8.01 -1.97
C VAL A 16 28.80 8.73 -2.00
N ALA A 17 28.89 9.96 -1.47
CA ALA A 17 30.14 10.70 -1.44
C ALA A 17 31.24 9.97 -0.65
N PHE A 18 30.92 9.46 0.54
CA PHE A 18 31.89 8.74 1.37
C PHE A 18 32.29 7.39 0.77
N THR A 19 31.37 6.74 0.04
CA THR A 19 31.64 5.50 -0.69
C THR A 19 32.59 5.73 -1.86
N LEU A 20 32.24 6.65 -2.77
CA LEU A 20 33.00 6.91 -3.99
C LEU A 20 34.32 7.65 -3.72
N GLY A 21 34.34 8.55 -2.73
CA GLY A 21 35.54 9.26 -2.31
C GLY A 21 36.50 8.43 -1.44
N GLY A 22 36.17 7.16 -1.15
CA GLY A 22 37.02 6.29 -0.32
C GLY A 22 37.32 6.87 1.08
N GLY A 23 36.38 7.64 1.64
CA GLY A 23 36.54 8.36 2.91
C GLY A 23 37.32 9.68 2.83
N ARG A 24 37.93 10.02 1.67
CA ARG A 24 38.62 11.30 1.45
C ARG A 24 37.65 12.31 0.84
N VAL A 25 36.81 12.89 1.70
CA VAL A 25 35.74 13.83 1.29
C VAL A 25 35.89 15.15 2.02
N THR A 26 35.96 16.25 1.27
CA THR A 26 35.90 17.61 1.80
C THR A 26 34.46 18.08 1.82
N THR A 27 34.00 18.65 2.94
CA THR A 27 32.61 19.15 3.05
C THR A 27 32.59 20.67 2.98
N ARG A 28 31.84 21.23 2.02
CA ARG A 28 31.54 22.66 1.91
C ARG A 28 30.09 22.97 2.32
N SER A 29 29.89 24.11 2.97
CA SER A 29 28.56 24.61 3.30
C SER A 29 27.87 25.24 2.08
N THR A 30 26.55 25.14 2.03
CA THR A 30 25.69 25.81 1.03
C THR A 30 24.85 26.90 1.71
N PRO A 31 24.15 27.77 0.94
CA PRO A 31 23.19 28.73 1.52
C PRO A 31 22.05 28.08 2.30
N ASN A 32 21.74 26.80 2.04
CA ASN A 32 20.79 26.03 2.82
C ASN A 32 21.53 25.30 3.96
N LYS A 33 21.12 25.55 5.21
CA LYS A 33 21.81 25.01 6.40
C LYS A 33 21.86 23.48 6.47
N PHE A 34 20.88 22.80 5.86
CA PHE A 34 20.75 21.34 5.88
C PHE A 34 21.46 20.65 4.73
N ILE A 35 21.80 21.38 3.66
CA ILE A 35 22.40 20.83 2.46
C ILE A 35 23.89 21.16 2.43
N LYS A 36 24.70 20.15 2.10
CA LYS A 36 26.15 20.23 2.02
C LYS A 36 26.61 19.83 0.63
N ASN A 37 27.75 20.38 0.22
CA ASN A 37 28.50 19.91 -0.94
C ASN A 37 29.65 19.05 -0.43
N TYR A 38 29.82 17.88 -1.02
CA TYR A 38 30.86 16.91 -0.69
C TYR A 38 31.79 16.77 -1.89
N ASP A 39 33.01 17.28 -1.77
CA ASP A 39 33.99 17.27 -2.84
C ASP A 39 34.99 16.13 -2.63
N PHE A 40 35.26 15.38 -3.69
CA PHE A 40 36.20 14.25 -3.68
C PHE A 40 36.69 13.95 -5.10
N THR A 41 37.70 13.08 -5.22
CA THR A 41 38.15 12.55 -6.50
C THR A 41 37.63 11.13 -6.69
N CYS A 42 37.14 10.81 -7.89
CA CYS A 42 36.71 9.46 -8.25
C CYS A 42 37.20 9.13 -9.65
N ASN A 43 37.55 7.86 -9.88
CA ASN A 43 37.90 7.37 -11.22
C ASN A 43 36.69 6.61 -11.77
N PHE A 44 35.98 7.20 -12.72
CA PHE A 44 34.85 6.56 -13.39
C PHE A 44 35.34 5.68 -14.54
N GLU A 45 34.58 4.64 -14.89
CA GLU A 45 34.92 3.78 -16.03
C GLU A 45 34.69 4.53 -17.36
N GLU A 46 33.57 5.22 -17.48
CA GLU A 46 33.21 5.95 -18.72
C GLU A 46 34.03 7.23 -18.91
N PHE A 47 34.37 7.93 -17.82
CA PHE A 47 34.96 9.27 -17.87
C PHE A 47 36.41 9.33 -17.35
N GLY A 48 36.92 8.30 -16.69
CA GLY A 48 38.24 8.34 -16.06
C GLY A 48 38.30 9.24 -14.81
N PRO A 49 39.49 9.77 -14.45
CA PRO A 49 39.66 10.57 -13.23
C PRO A 49 38.89 11.89 -13.27
N ALA A 50 38.07 12.12 -12.25
CA ALA A 50 37.25 13.31 -12.13
C ALA A 50 37.26 13.91 -10.71
N GLU A 51 37.14 15.24 -10.66
CA GLU A 51 36.74 15.97 -9.47
C GLU A 51 35.22 15.92 -9.37
N VAL A 52 34.70 15.44 -8.25
CA VAL A 52 33.27 15.25 -8.03
C VAL A 52 32.80 16.19 -6.94
N THR A 53 31.73 16.93 -7.22
CA THR A 53 30.94 17.61 -6.19
C THR A 53 29.61 16.87 -6.06
N MET A 54 29.41 16.21 -4.93
CA MET A 54 28.13 15.60 -4.57
C MET A 54 27.32 16.56 -3.70
N THR A 55 26.09 16.85 -4.10
CA THR A 55 25.12 17.62 -3.32
C THR A 55 23.76 16.90 -3.33
N CYS A 56 22.73 17.52 -2.79
CA CYS A 56 21.38 16.95 -2.81
C CYS A 56 20.30 18.02 -2.88
N VAL A 57 19.12 17.57 -3.27
CA VAL A 57 17.85 18.25 -3.01
C VAL A 57 17.24 17.77 -1.69
N SER A 58 15.99 18.14 -1.44
CA SER A 58 15.21 17.69 -0.29
C SER A 58 13.78 17.39 -0.73
N GLY A 59 13.65 16.45 -1.68
CA GLY A 59 12.43 16.25 -2.48
C GLY A 59 12.32 17.26 -3.62
N HIS A 60 11.10 17.51 -4.10
CA HIS A 60 10.84 18.46 -5.20
C HIS A 60 11.35 19.87 -4.89
N ILE A 61 12.08 20.44 -5.84
CA ILE A 61 12.58 21.83 -5.76
C ILE A 61 11.64 22.83 -6.44
N THR A 62 10.73 22.33 -7.27
CA THR A 62 9.69 23.11 -7.92
C THR A 62 8.30 22.59 -7.59
N THR A 63 7.32 23.48 -7.77
CA THR A 63 5.90 23.18 -7.77
C THR A 63 5.28 23.87 -8.96
N ILE A 64 4.19 23.30 -9.48
CA ILE A 64 3.39 23.92 -10.52
C ILE A 64 2.18 24.63 -9.91
N ASP A 65 1.81 25.77 -10.47
CA ASP A 65 0.63 26.52 -10.07
C ASP A 65 0.06 27.30 -11.26
N PHE A 66 -1.11 27.88 -11.09
CA PHE A 66 -1.66 28.80 -12.07
C PHE A 66 -1.07 30.22 -11.90
N PRO A 67 -0.94 31.00 -12.98
CA PRO A 67 -0.58 32.41 -12.90
C PRO A 67 -1.54 33.22 -12.02
N GLU A 68 -1.06 34.38 -11.54
CA GLU A 68 -1.79 35.24 -10.60
C GLU A 68 -3.19 35.69 -11.09
N GLN A 69 -3.38 35.86 -12.41
CA GLN A 69 -4.69 36.17 -13.00
C GLN A 69 -5.73 35.06 -12.84
N TYR A 70 -5.29 33.83 -12.56
CA TYR A 70 -6.13 32.67 -12.26
C TYR A 70 -6.18 32.33 -10.76
N ALA A 71 -5.73 33.25 -9.89
CA ALA A 71 -5.86 33.06 -8.44
C ALA A 71 -7.33 32.94 -8.01
N TRP A 72 -7.56 32.34 -6.83
CA TRP A 72 -8.93 32.13 -6.33
C TRP A 72 -9.67 33.47 -6.18
N GLY A 73 -10.83 33.58 -6.84
CA GLY A 73 -11.66 34.78 -6.84
C GLY A 73 -11.42 35.70 -8.03
N LYS A 74 -10.37 35.42 -8.84
CA LYS A 74 -10.03 36.20 -10.04
C LYS A 74 -10.48 35.55 -11.36
N CYS A 75 -10.84 34.27 -11.34
CA CYS A 75 -11.31 33.54 -12.51
C CYS A 75 -12.51 32.64 -12.19
N ARG A 76 -13.21 32.17 -13.24
CA ARG A 76 -14.22 31.12 -13.10
C ARG A 76 -13.53 29.79 -12.81
N HIS A 77 -14.16 28.92 -12.00
CA HIS A 77 -13.56 27.63 -11.63
C HIS A 77 -13.27 26.75 -12.85
N ASN A 78 -14.18 26.73 -13.85
CA ASN A 78 -14.02 25.92 -15.06
C ASN A 78 -12.86 26.37 -15.97
N SER A 79 -12.40 27.63 -15.90
CA SER A 79 -11.30 28.08 -16.75
C SER A 79 -9.96 27.46 -16.37
N LEU A 80 -9.84 26.87 -15.18
CA LEU A 80 -8.60 26.22 -14.70
C LEU A 80 -8.28 24.93 -15.47
N PHE A 81 -9.24 24.32 -16.16
CA PHE A 81 -8.98 23.19 -17.05
C PHE A 81 -8.15 23.56 -18.28
N GLU A 82 -8.10 24.84 -18.66
CA GLU A 82 -7.38 25.35 -19.85
C GLU A 82 -6.32 26.39 -19.49
N ALA A 83 -6.30 26.85 -18.24
CA ALA A 83 -5.37 27.87 -17.80
C ALA A 83 -3.90 27.42 -18.03
N PRO A 84 -3.00 28.33 -18.44
CA PRO A 84 -1.57 28.08 -18.45
C PRO A 84 -1.08 27.75 -17.04
N ILE A 85 0.03 27.02 -16.97
CA ILE A 85 0.67 26.59 -15.72
C ILE A 85 2.07 27.21 -15.66
N GLU A 86 2.47 27.66 -14.49
CA GLU A 86 3.79 28.18 -14.19
C GLU A 86 4.50 27.29 -13.17
N THR A 87 5.80 27.09 -13.39
CA THR A 87 6.68 26.38 -12.45
C THR A 87 7.41 27.38 -11.57
N LYS A 88 7.29 27.24 -10.26
CA LYS A 88 7.99 28.08 -9.27
C LYS A 88 8.74 27.23 -8.24
N ALA A 89 9.71 27.82 -7.57
CA ALA A 89 10.37 27.16 -6.45
C ALA A 89 9.35 26.88 -5.33
N THR A 90 9.41 25.69 -4.73
CA THR A 90 8.44 25.24 -3.71
C THR A 90 8.41 26.17 -2.50
N ASP A 91 9.59 26.55 -2.01
CA ASP A 91 9.76 27.46 -0.87
C ASP A 91 11.14 28.15 -0.92
N ARG A 92 11.45 28.94 0.13
CA ARG A 92 12.74 29.63 0.26
C ARG A 92 13.93 28.66 0.34
N GLY A 93 13.77 27.52 0.99
CA GLY A 93 14.80 26.49 1.10
C GLY A 93 15.06 25.82 -0.25
N ALA A 94 14.00 25.48 -1.00
CA ALA A 94 14.10 24.96 -2.36
C ALA A 94 14.78 25.97 -3.30
N LYS A 95 14.51 27.28 -3.15
CA LYS A 95 15.21 28.33 -3.90
C LYS A 95 16.72 28.33 -3.61
N GLN A 96 17.12 28.22 -2.34
CA GLN A 96 18.54 28.15 -1.97
C GLN A 96 19.23 26.89 -2.54
N ILE A 97 18.52 25.75 -2.56
CA ILE A 97 19.01 24.50 -3.17
C ILE A 97 19.18 24.68 -4.68
N ALA A 98 18.18 25.26 -5.34
CA ALA A 98 18.20 25.53 -6.77
C ALA A 98 19.36 26.48 -7.16
N GLU A 99 19.61 27.52 -6.36
CA GLU A 99 20.77 28.41 -6.50
C GLU A 99 22.10 27.67 -6.36
N ASN A 100 22.20 26.74 -5.40
CA ASN A 100 23.40 25.90 -5.23
C ASN A 100 23.64 25.01 -6.45
N ILE A 101 22.62 24.31 -6.95
CA ILE A 101 22.71 23.49 -8.17
C ILE A 101 23.17 24.35 -9.35
N THR A 102 22.56 25.51 -9.54
CA THR A 102 22.91 26.46 -10.61
C THR A 102 24.36 26.89 -10.53
N LYS A 103 24.86 27.14 -9.32
CA LYS A 103 26.25 27.56 -9.07
C LYS A 103 27.24 26.45 -9.43
N GLU A 104 27.04 25.23 -8.92
CA GLU A 104 27.96 24.12 -9.13
C GLU A 104 27.89 23.61 -10.60
N ALA A 105 26.74 23.74 -11.26
CA ALA A 105 26.56 23.36 -12.67
C ALA A 105 27.39 24.21 -13.64
N ARG A 106 27.70 25.48 -13.31
CA ARG A 106 28.45 26.41 -14.19
C ARG A 106 29.80 25.87 -14.63
N SER A 107 30.52 25.21 -13.73
CA SER A 107 31.87 24.69 -13.98
C SER A 107 31.91 23.18 -14.18
N SER A 108 30.75 22.53 -14.30
CA SER A 108 30.67 21.06 -14.41
C SER A 108 30.62 20.60 -15.86
N ASP A 109 31.30 19.51 -16.15
CA ASP A 109 31.34 18.87 -17.46
C ASP A 109 30.23 17.82 -17.59
N VAL A 110 29.92 17.11 -16.50
CA VAL A 110 28.90 16.05 -16.43
C VAL A 110 27.96 16.29 -15.26
N LEU A 111 26.68 16.05 -15.46
CA LEU A 111 25.65 15.99 -14.40
C LEU A 111 25.22 14.54 -14.20
N MET A 112 25.33 14.05 -12.97
CA MET A 112 24.92 12.69 -12.59
C MET A 112 23.82 12.74 -11.52
N ILE A 113 22.67 12.14 -11.82
CA ILE A 113 21.49 12.09 -10.97
C ILE A 113 21.53 10.85 -10.08
N TRP A 114 21.36 11.08 -8.77
CA TRP A 114 21.37 10.09 -7.69
C TRP A 114 20.08 10.14 -6.86
N THR A 115 18.96 10.47 -7.49
CA THR A 115 17.64 10.43 -6.85
C THR A 115 17.20 8.99 -6.60
N ASP A 116 16.19 8.76 -5.74
CA ASP A 116 15.68 7.40 -5.54
C ASP A 116 15.16 6.83 -6.89
N CYS A 117 15.23 5.51 -7.11
CA CYS A 117 14.97 4.91 -8.43
C CYS A 117 13.51 4.56 -8.71
N ASP A 118 12.60 5.45 -8.31
CA ASP A 118 11.18 5.41 -8.63
C ASP A 118 10.79 6.51 -9.63
N ARG A 119 9.51 6.54 -10.03
CA ARG A 119 8.99 7.53 -10.98
C ARG A 119 9.15 8.97 -10.45
N GLU A 120 8.91 9.19 -9.17
CA GLU A 120 9.06 10.50 -8.53
C GLU A 120 10.53 10.95 -8.57
N GLY A 121 11.47 10.05 -8.30
CA GLY A 121 12.90 10.30 -8.39
C GLY A 121 13.39 10.61 -9.80
N GLU A 122 12.81 10.01 -10.85
CA GLU A 122 13.06 10.39 -12.25
C GLU A 122 12.60 11.83 -12.52
N TYR A 123 11.41 12.21 -12.04
CA TYR A 123 10.90 13.58 -12.19
C TYR A 123 11.72 14.60 -11.40
N ILE A 124 12.14 14.30 -10.17
CA ILE A 124 13.07 15.14 -9.40
C ILE A 124 14.40 15.27 -10.14
N GLY A 125 14.88 14.19 -10.76
CA GLY A 125 16.04 14.20 -11.65
C GLY A 125 15.89 15.20 -12.79
N TYR A 126 14.73 15.22 -13.44
CA TYR A 126 14.39 16.21 -14.46
C TYR A 126 14.38 17.65 -13.92
N GLU A 127 13.82 17.89 -12.73
CA GLU A 127 13.86 19.22 -12.09
C GLU A 127 15.30 19.71 -11.88
N ILE A 128 16.19 18.81 -11.43
CA ILE A 128 17.62 19.10 -11.25
C ILE A 128 18.29 19.45 -12.59
N VAL A 129 18.00 18.68 -13.64
CA VAL A 129 18.52 18.91 -14.99
C VAL A 129 18.10 20.29 -15.50
N GLU A 130 16.80 20.62 -15.43
CA GLU A 130 16.30 21.92 -15.89
C GLU A 130 16.88 23.07 -15.06
N GLN A 131 17.16 22.86 -13.77
CA GLN A 131 17.83 23.87 -12.95
C GLN A 131 19.31 24.05 -13.32
N ALA A 132 20.04 22.97 -13.58
CA ALA A 132 21.45 23.02 -14.00
C ALA A 132 21.60 23.66 -15.39
N LYS A 133 20.69 23.35 -16.31
CA LYS A 133 20.64 23.85 -17.68
C LYS A 133 20.55 25.38 -17.76
N LYS A 134 19.94 26.03 -16.75
CA LYS A 134 19.84 27.51 -16.66
C LYS A 134 21.20 28.21 -16.65
N SER A 135 22.24 27.58 -16.13
CA SER A 135 23.60 28.15 -16.09
C SER A 135 24.61 27.43 -17.00
N ASN A 136 24.29 26.22 -17.46
CA ASN A 136 25.12 25.46 -18.38
C ASN A 136 24.24 24.62 -19.34
N PRO A 137 23.87 25.16 -20.52
CA PRO A 137 22.97 24.49 -21.47
C PRO A 137 23.46 23.13 -22.01
N ARG A 138 24.75 22.82 -21.86
CA ARG A 138 25.33 21.52 -22.21
C ARG A 138 24.86 20.41 -21.27
N LEU A 139 24.48 20.76 -20.04
CA LEU A 139 23.87 19.85 -19.07
C LEU A 139 22.37 19.85 -19.30
N ASN A 140 21.90 18.90 -20.11
CA ASN A 140 20.49 18.76 -20.49
C ASN A 140 20.07 17.29 -20.37
N LEU A 141 18.80 17.01 -20.67
CA LEU A 141 18.21 15.70 -20.45
C LEU A 141 18.90 14.58 -21.24
N ASP A 142 19.47 14.89 -22.41
CA ASP A 142 20.15 13.92 -23.26
C ASP A 142 21.59 13.63 -22.81
N THR A 143 22.23 14.57 -22.12
CA THR A 143 23.62 14.45 -21.65
C THR A 143 23.72 14.04 -20.17
N ALA A 144 22.64 14.21 -19.40
CA ALA A 144 22.60 13.83 -18.00
C ALA A 144 22.73 12.31 -17.82
N LYS A 145 23.49 11.92 -16.79
CA LYS A 145 23.74 10.53 -16.42
C LYS A 145 22.88 10.16 -15.22
N ARG A 146 22.31 8.96 -15.21
CA ARG A 146 21.40 8.46 -14.17
C ARG A 146 22.00 7.24 -13.48
N ALA A 147 22.39 7.38 -12.21
CA ALA A 147 22.83 6.26 -11.39
C ALA A 147 21.62 5.43 -10.95
N HIS A 148 21.64 4.11 -11.17
CA HIS A 148 20.52 3.22 -10.85
C HIS A 148 20.88 2.30 -9.66
N PHE A 149 20.15 2.43 -8.55
CA PHE A 149 20.43 1.70 -7.30
C PHE A 149 19.15 1.34 -6.52
N SER A 150 19.20 0.24 -5.75
CA SER A 150 18.06 -0.22 -4.93
C SER A 150 18.39 -0.29 -3.42
N HIS A 151 19.65 -0.06 -3.05
CA HIS A 151 20.13 0.05 -1.68
C HIS A 151 21.47 0.80 -1.62
N LEU A 152 21.87 1.22 -0.42
CA LEU A 152 23.06 2.05 -0.18
C LEU A 152 24.31 1.25 0.24
N GLU A 153 24.42 -0.01 -0.18
CA GLU A 153 25.64 -0.80 0.07
C GLU A 153 26.77 -0.33 -0.85
N ARG A 154 28.01 -0.36 -0.34
CA ARG A 154 29.22 0.09 -1.05
C ARG A 154 29.33 -0.50 -2.47
N SER A 155 29.17 -1.81 -2.62
CA SER A 155 29.26 -2.52 -3.90
C SER A 155 28.22 -2.01 -4.91
N HIS A 156 26.99 -1.79 -4.46
CA HIS A 156 25.88 -1.34 -5.31
C HIS A 156 26.04 0.12 -5.76
N ILE A 157 26.52 0.99 -4.87
CA ILE A 157 26.82 2.39 -5.21
C ILE A 157 27.96 2.47 -6.22
N ILE A 158 29.04 1.71 -6.02
CA ILE A 158 30.16 1.67 -6.98
C ILE A 158 29.65 1.19 -8.34
N TYR A 159 28.91 0.09 -8.38
CA TYR A 159 28.34 -0.44 -9.63
C TYR A 159 27.49 0.62 -10.36
N ALA A 160 26.60 1.32 -9.65
CA ALA A 160 25.74 2.36 -10.20
C ALA A 160 26.52 3.58 -10.74
N ALA A 161 27.65 3.92 -10.12
CA ALA A 161 28.52 5.01 -10.58
C ALA A 161 29.26 4.65 -11.88
N HIS A 162 29.61 3.38 -12.08
CA HIS A 162 30.32 2.92 -13.28
C HIS A 162 29.38 2.57 -14.45
N HIS A 163 28.10 2.31 -14.19
CA HIS A 163 27.12 1.92 -15.22
C HIS A 163 25.91 2.88 -15.26
N PRO A 164 26.12 4.20 -15.49
CA PRO A 164 25.01 5.13 -15.59
C PRO A 164 24.13 4.86 -16.80
N LYS A 165 22.83 5.11 -16.64
CA LYS A 165 21.83 5.11 -17.72
C LYS A 165 21.46 6.55 -18.10
N SER A 166 20.55 6.70 -19.06
CA SER A 166 19.84 7.97 -19.29
C SER A 166 18.61 8.07 -18.38
N LEU A 167 18.14 9.29 -18.09
CA LEU A 167 16.86 9.47 -17.40
C LEU A 167 15.71 8.95 -18.26
N ASP A 168 14.70 8.39 -17.60
CA ASP A 168 13.53 7.84 -18.28
C ASP A 168 12.52 8.96 -18.59
N LYS A 169 12.56 9.45 -19.84
CA LYS A 169 11.65 10.50 -20.33
C LYS A 169 10.17 10.11 -20.20
N ASN A 170 9.84 8.83 -20.34
CA ASN A 170 8.46 8.36 -20.26
C ASN A 170 7.99 8.36 -18.80
N ALA A 171 8.82 7.91 -17.87
CA ALA A 171 8.51 8.01 -16.43
C ALA A 171 8.33 9.47 -15.99
N ILE A 172 9.21 10.37 -16.44
CA ILE A 172 9.11 11.81 -16.19
C ILE A 172 7.77 12.36 -16.73
N ASN A 173 7.41 12.03 -17.97
CA ASN A 173 6.16 12.46 -18.60
C ASN A 173 4.92 11.95 -17.87
N ALA A 174 4.95 10.71 -17.36
CA ALA A 174 3.85 10.16 -16.57
C ALA A 174 3.64 10.94 -15.26
N VAL A 175 4.73 11.25 -14.53
CA VAL A 175 4.64 12.07 -13.31
C VAL A 175 4.15 13.48 -13.61
N MET A 176 4.68 14.14 -14.66
CA MET A 176 4.21 15.45 -15.09
C MET A 176 2.71 15.45 -15.40
N THR A 177 2.24 14.44 -16.15
CA THR A 177 0.82 14.24 -16.49
C THR A 177 -0.02 14.14 -15.21
N ARG A 178 0.41 13.33 -14.24
CA ARG A 178 -0.28 13.17 -12.94
C ARG A 178 -0.37 14.48 -12.18
N ILE A 179 0.75 15.18 -12.01
CA ILE A 179 0.82 16.44 -11.24
C ILE A 179 -0.09 17.50 -11.88
N GLU A 180 -0.06 17.64 -13.21
CA GLU A 180 -0.91 18.59 -13.93
C GLU A 180 -2.41 18.27 -13.80
N LEU A 181 -2.79 17.01 -14.01
CA LEU A 181 -4.19 16.60 -13.86
C LEU A 181 -4.69 16.79 -12.43
N ASP A 182 -3.89 16.42 -11.43
CA ASP A 182 -4.22 16.61 -10.02
C ASP A 182 -4.36 18.11 -9.67
N LEU A 183 -3.52 18.99 -10.23
CA LEU A 183 -3.63 20.45 -10.05
C LEU A 183 -4.92 20.99 -10.67
N ARG A 184 -5.19 20.66 -11.95
CA ARG A 184 -6.36 21.15 -12.69
C ARG A 184 -7.66 20.68 -12.07
N THR A 185 -7.79 19.37 -11.86
CA THR A 185 -9.01 18.77 -11.29
C THR A 185 -9.20 19.16 -9.83
N GLY A 186 -8.14 19.07 -9.03
CA GLY A 186 -8.15 19.39 -7.62
C GLY A 186 -8.52 20.85 -7.37
N SER A 187 -7.88 21.79 -8.08
CA SER A 187 -8.17 23.22 -7.91
C SER A 187 -9.57 23.60 -8.37
N SER A 188 -10.02 23.08 -9.53
CA SER A 188 -11.35 23.40 -10.08
C SER A 188 -12.46 22.97 -9.12
N PHE A 189 -12.47 21.70 -8.72
CA PHE A 189 -13.49 21.18 -7.83
C PHE A 189 -13.36 21.70 -6.40
N THR A 190 -12.14 21.85 -5.86
CA THR A 190 -11.95 22.38 -4.49
C THR A 190 -12.49 23.80 -4.35
N ARG A 191 -12.17 24.68 -5.31
CA ARG A 191 -12.64 26.06 -5.26
C ARG A 191 -14.16 26.13 -5.43
N PHE A 192 -14.72 25.34 -6.35
CA PHE A 192 -16.17 25.19 -6.52
C PHE A 192 -16.86 24.72 -5.24
N LEU A 193 -16.42 23.61 -4.65
CA LEU A 193 -17.02 23.05 -3.43
C LEU A 193 -16.90 24.00 -2.25
N THR A 194 -15.72 24.60 -2.06
CA THR A 194 -15.51 25.52 -0.94
C THR A 194 -16.37 26.78 -1.09
N ASP A 195 -16.49 27.34 -2.29
CA ASP A 195 -17.37 28.49 -2.53
C ASP A 195 -18.86 28.13 -2.38
N LEU A 196 -19.27 26.95 -2.86
CA LEU A 196 -20.64 26.44 -2.75
C LEU A 196 -21.09 26.30 -1.29
N PHE A 197 -20.24 25.78 -0.43
CA PHE A 197 -20.54 25.53 0.99
C PHE A 197 -20.13 26.68 1.92
N LYS A 198 -19.62 27.78 1.38
CA LYS A 198 -19.13 28.93 2.16
C LYS A 198 -20.19 29.50 3.11
N SER A 199 -21.45 29.56 2.69
CA SER A 199 -22.56 30.02 3.53
C SER A 199 -22.92 29.01 4.62
N THR A 200 -22.82 27.71 4.30
CA THR A 200 -23.14 26.61 5.22
C THR A 200 -22.19 26.60 6.43
N PHE A 201 -20.91 26.87 6.20
CA PHE A 201 -19.87 26.88 7.25
C PHE A 201 -19.49 28.28 7.73
N ARG A 202 -20.35 29.30 7.50
CA ARG A 202 -20.04 30.71 7.82
C ARG A 202 -19.77 30.95 9.31
N ASN A 203 -20.41 30.15 10.18
CA ASN A 203 -20.32 30.29 11.64
C ASN A 203 -19.22 29.41 12.26
N GLU A 204 -18.46 28.64 11.47
CA GLU A 204 -17.31 27.91 11.98
C GLU A 204 -16.15 28.87 12.28
N THR A 205 -15.48 28.65 13.41
CA THR A 205 -14.33 29.45 13.86
C THR A 205 -13.12 29.37 12.94
N LYS A 206 -13.06 28.38 12.04
CA LYS A 206 -12.02 28.21 11.02
C LYS A 206 -12.65 28.17 9.63
N LYS A 207 -12.06 28.89 8.67
CA LYS A 207 -12.43 28.77 7.26
C LYS A 207 -12.12 27.35 6.78
N LYS A 208 -13.17 26.55 6.56
CA LYS A 208 -13.06 25.17 6.09
C LYS A 208 -12.84 25.12 4.58
N VAL A 209 -11.77 24.45 4.15
CA VAL A 209 -11.52 24.18 2.73
C VAL A 209 -12.04 22.80 2.39
N ILE A 210 -13.02 22.73 1.49
CA ILE A 210 -13.62 21.48 1.02
C ILE A 210 -12.91 21.06 -0.26
N SER A 211 -11.93 20.17 -0.09
CA SER A 211 -11.07 19.69 -1.16
C SER A 211 -11.65 18.53 -1.95
N TYR A 212 -11.44 18.56 -3.26
CA TYR A 212 -11.59 17.39 -4.13
C TYR A 212 -10.21 16.91 -4.59
N GLY A 213 -10.09 15.60 -4.82
CA GLY A 213 -8.91 15.01 -5.47
C GLY A 213 -9.28 13.71 -6.15
N GLY A 214 -8.72 13.48 -7.35
CA GLY A 214 -9.10 12.36 -8.23
C GLY A 214 -8.95 10.97 -7.59
N CYS A 215 -7.97 10.77 -6.70
CA CYS A 215 -7.85 9.54 -5.90
C CYS A 215 -8.46 9.66 -4.48
N GLN A 216 -8.40 10.85 -3.88
CA GLN A 216 -8.94 11.11 -2.53
C GLN A 216 -10.45 10.78 -2.44
N PHE A 217 -11.20 11.14 -3.47
CA PHE A 217 -12.66 11.02 -3.47
C PHE A 217 -13.13 9.56 -3.66
N PRO A 218 -12.53 8.75 -4.55
CA PRO A 218 -12.76 7.31 -4.57
C PRO A 218 -12.38 6.58 -3.27
N THR A 219 -11.29 6.99 -2.61
CA THR A 219 -10.93 6.44 -1.29
C THR A 219 -12.02 6.71 -0.24
N LEU A 220 -12.57 7.93 -0.22
CA LEU A 220 -13.75 8.26 0.60
C LEU A 220 -14.97 7.41 0.20
N GLY A 221 -15.17 7.19 -1.10
CA GLY A 221 -16.24 6.37 -1.65
C GLY A 221 -16.31 4.96 -1.06
N PHE A 222 -15.17 4.29 -0.88
CA PHE A 222 -15.14 2.96 -0.23
C PHE A 222 -15.66 2.99 1.21
N VAL A 223 -15.29 4.02 1.98
CA VAL A 223 -15.72 4.19 3.37
C VAL A 223 -17.22 4.48 3.44
N VAL A 224 -17.71 5.36 2.58
CA VAL A 224 -19.14 5.71 2.49
C VAL A 224 -19.97 4.50 2.03
N ASP A 225 -19.50 3.75 1.02
CA ASP A 225 -20.18 2.53 0.56
C ASP A 225 -20.29 1.49 1.67
N ARG A 226 -19.23 1.25 2.44
CA ARG A 226 -19.29 0.33 3.59
C ARG A 226 -20.27 0.84 4.64
N TYR A 227 -20.22 2.13 4.95
CA TYR A 227 -21.13 2.75 5.92
C TYR A 227 -22.60 2.61 5.49
N LYS A 228 -22.93 2.82 4.21
CA LYS A 228 -24.28 2.61 3.67
C LYS A 228 -24.73 1.15 3.79
N ARG A 229 -23.85 0.19 3.48
CA ARG A 229 -24.15 -1.24 3.65
C ARG A 229 -24.46 -1.61 5.09
N ILE A 230 -23.83 -0.95 6.06
CA ILE A 230 -24.11 -1.15 7.49
C ILE A 230 -25.47 -0.53 7.84
N LYS A 231 -25.68 0.75 7.50
CA LYS A 231 -26.89 1.50 7.84
C LYS A 231 -28.16 0.89 7.24
N ASN A 232 -28.06 0.37 6.02
CA ASN A 232 -29.20 -0.18 5.28
C ASN A 232 -29.35 -1.71 5.45
N PHE A 233 -28.50 -2.34 6.28
CA PHE A 233 -28.59 -3.78 6.49
C PHE A 233 -29.85 -4.14 7.27
N VAL A 234 -30.65 -5.06 6.74
CA VAL A 234 -31.82 -5.62 7.42
C VAL A 234 -31.46 -7.03 7.88
N PRO A 235 -31.32 -7.27 9.20
CA PRO A 235 -30.99 -8.60 9.71
C PRO A 235 -32.09 -9.62 9.41
N GLU A 236 -31.70 -10.73 8.80
CA GLU A 236 -32.59 -11.85 8.52
C GLU A 236 -32.32 -13.01 9.50
N LYS A 237 -33.39 -13.62 10.00
CA LYS A 237 -33.29 -14.83 10.82
C LYS A 237 -33.00 -16.03 9.93
N PHE A 238 -32.16 -16.93 10.40
CA PHE A 238 -31.90 -18.20 9.74
C PHE A 238 -31.89 -19.33 10.76
N TRP A 239 -32.07 -20.55 10.27
CA TRP A 239 -32.05 -21.76 11.07
C TRP A 239 -31.03 -22.75 10.50
N THR A 240 -30.25 -23.36 11.39
CA THR A 240 -29.26 -24.38 11.03
C THR A 240 -29.38 -25.59 11.93
N LEU A 241 -28.89 -26.72 11.45
CA LEU A 241 -28.83 -27.96 12.22
C LEU A 241 -27.41 -28.15 12.77
N SER A 242 -27.33 -28.56 14.02
CA SER A 242 -26.08 -28.89 14.69
C SER A 242 -26.22 -30.26 15.35
N LEU A 243 -25.26 -31.15 15.08
CA LEU A 243 -25.16 -32.42 15.80
C LEU A 243 -23.91 -32.40 16.68
N ILE A 244 -24.05 -32.98 17.86
CA ILE A 244 -22.97 -33.18 18.82
C ILE A 244 -22.97 -34.66 19.17
N PHE A 245 -21.81 -35.30 19.06
CA PHE A 245 -21.62 -36.66 19.53
C PHE A 245 -20.43 -36.75 20.49
N LYS A 246 -20.42 -37.80 21.31
CA LYS A 246 -19.37 -38.07 22.29
C LYS A 246 -18.79 -39.45 22.06
N LYS A 247 -17.47 -39.55 22.06
CA LYS A 247 -16.73 -40.83 22.06
C LYS A 247 -15.65 -40.75 23.12
N GLY A 248 -15.78 -41.56 24.17
CA GLY A 248 -14.99 -41.42 25.40
C GLY A 248 -15.16 -40.04 26.04
N ARG A 249 -14.06 -39.35 26.34
CA ARG A 249 -14.05 -37.98 26.90
C ARG A 249 -14.14 -36.87 25.85
N GLN A 250 -14.14 -37.21 24.55
CA GLN A 250 -14.13 -36.23 23.47
C GLN A 250 -15.55 -35.90 23.01
N GLN A 251 -15.82 -34.61 22.83
CA GLN A 251 -17.07 -34.10 22.28
C GLN A 251 -16.78 -33.44 20.94
N THR A 252 -17.51 -33.84 19.90
CA THR A 252 -17.35 -33.31 18.54
C THR A 252 -18.65 -32.72 18.06
N SER A 253 -18.59 -31.49 17.56
CA SER A 253 -19.70 -30.84 16.87
C SER A 253 -19.49 -30.94 15.36
N VAL A 254 -20.56 -31.29 14.65
CA VAL A 254 -20.60 -31.33 13.19
C VAL A 254 -21.63 -30.35 12.67
N THR A 255 -21.28 -29.67 11.59
CA THR A 255 -22.09 -28.61 10.97
C THR A 255 -22.86 -29.16 9.78
N TRP A 256 -24.08 -28.68 9.60
CA TRP A 256 -24.94 -29.06 8.48
C TRP A 256 -24.37 -28.61 7.14
N GLU A 257 -24.30 -29.51 6.16
CA GLU A 257 -23.72 -29.20 4.85
C GLU A 257 -24.52 -28.20 4.03
N ARG A 258 -25.82 -28.03 4.31
CA ARG A 258 -26.62 -26.96 3.69
C ARG A 258 -26.30 -25.57 4.26
N GLY A 259 -25.50 -25.48 5.33
CA GLY A 259 -25.28 -24.24 6.05
C GLY A 259 -26.50 -23.88 6.88
N HIS A 260 -27.38 -23.03 6.35
CA HIS A 260 -28.58 -22.55 7.03
C HIS A 260 -29.72 -22.28 6.03
N LEU A 261 -30.95 -22.21 6.54
CA LEU A 261 -32.14 -21.84 5.78
C LEU A 261 -32.79 -20.60 6.38
N PHE A 262 -33.37 -19.75 5.53
CA PHE A 262 -34.13 -18.56 5.94
C PHE A 262 -35.63 -18.86 6.14
N ASP A 263 -36.06 -20.09 5.90
CA ASP A 263 -37.43 -20.55 6.16
C ASP A 263 -37.47 -21.50 7.36
N ARG A 264 -38.15 -21.06 8.42
CA ARG A 264 -38.27 -21.83 9.67
C ARG A 264 -39.02 -23.14 9.46
N PHE A 265 -40.09 -23.13 8.66
CA PHE A 265 -40.93 -24.30 8.47
C PHE A 265 -40.19 -25.38 7.69
N ALA A 266 -39.49 -25.00 6.62
CA ALA A 266 -38.62 -25.90 5.86
C ALA A 266 -37.54 -26.52 6.75
N ALA A 267 -36.85 -25.72 7.57
CA ALA A 267 -35.82 -26.23 8.49
C ALA A 267 -36.42 -27.17 9.55
N LEU A 268 -37.61 -26.86 10.06
CA LEU A 268 -38.32 -27.71 11.02
C LEU A 268 -38.79 -29.03 10.41
N CYS A 269 -39.34 -29.02 9.20
CA CYS A 269 -39.73 -30.23 8.48
C CYS A 269 -38.54 -31.16 8.24
N ILE A 270 -37.40 -30.61 7.82
CA ILE A 270 -36.16 -31.38 7.64
C ILE A 270 -35.71 -31.97 8.98
N TYR A 271 -35.68 -31.16 10.04
CA TYR A 271 -35.31 -31.62 11.39
C TYR A 271 -36.20 -32.75 11.89
N GLN A 272 -37.52 -32.62 11.76
CA GLN A 272 -38.49 -33.64 12.16
C GLN A 272 -38.36 -34.91 11.32
N ASN A 273 -38.08 -34.78 10.02
CA ASN A 273 -37.83 -35.93 9.16
C ASN A 273 -36.58 -36.70 9.61
N CYS A 274 -35.49 -35.99 9.94
CA CYS A 274 -34.28 -36.63 10.46
C CYS A 274 -34.51 -37.33 11.79
N LEU A 275 -35.23 -36.71 12.72
CA LEU A 275 -35.62 -37.33 13.99
C LEU A 275 -36.48 -38.58 13.79
N SER A 276 -37.38 -38.57 12.80
CA SER A 276 -38.29 -39.69 12.53
C SER A 276 -37.56 -40.89 11.93
N LEU A 277 -36.52 -40.65 11.12
CA LEU A 277 -35.75 -41.71 10.47
C LEU A 277 -34.66 -42.27 11.39
N ASP A 278 -33.91 -41.41 12.09
CA ASP A 278 -32.73 -41.79 12.86
C ASP A 278 -32.62 -40.96 14.15
N ALA A 279 -33.55 -41.13 15.10
CA ALA A 279 -33.70 -40.25 16.27
C ALA A 279 -32.41 -40.02 17.10
N GLU A 280 -31.63 -41.08 17.33
CA GLU A 280 -30.48 -41.05 18.24
C GLU A 280 -29.12 -41.34 17.57
N GLU A 281 -29.09 -41.67 16.27
CA GLU A 281 -27.88 -42.16 15.61
C GLU A 281 -27.59 -41.42 14.31
N ALA A 282 -26.31 -41.18 14.02
CA ALA A 282 -25.85 -40.73 12.71
C ALA A 282 -24.81 -41.72 12.16
N THR A 283 -24.82 -41.94 10.85
CA THR A 283 -23.90 -42.89 10.19
C THR A 283 -22.69 -42.16 9.63
N VAL A 284 -21.49 -42.67 9.88
CA VAL A 284 -20.26 -42.20 9.22
C VAL A 284 -20.30 -42.62 7.76
N ILE A 285 -20.39 -41.64 6.86
CA ILE A 285 -20.40 -41.90 5.41
C ILE A 285 -19.09 -41.50 4.72
N GLY A 286 -18.19 -40.82 5.44
CA GLY A 286 -16.89 -40.46 4.91
C GLY A 286 -15.93 -40.03 6.00
N LEU A 287 -14.72 -40.58 5.96
CA LEU A 287 -13.59 -40.12 6.75
C LEU A 287 -12.39 -40.01 5.81
N GLN A 288 -11.91 -38.78 5.61
CA GLN A 288 -10.83 -38.52 4.67
C GLN A 288 -9.75 -37.65 5.29
N THR A 289 -8.53 -38.16 5.33
CA THR A 289 -7.34 -37.40 5.71
C THR A 289 -6.53 -37.05 4.47
N LYS A 290 -6.28 -35.77 4.24
CA LYS A 290 -5.42 -35.29 3.16
C LYS A 290 -4.26 -34.47 3.71
N PRO A 291 -3.05 -34.59 3.13
CA PRO A 291 -2.00 -33.61 3.35
C PRO A 291 -2.51 -32.21 3.00
N THR A 292 -2.13 -31.23 3.80
CA THR A 292 -2.41 -29.81 3.58
C THR A 292 -1.17 -29.00 3.94
N SER A 293 -1.06 -27.82 3.35
CA SER A 293 0.04 -26.91 3.61
C SER A 293 -0.48 -25.52 3.94
N ASN A 294 0.26 -24.81 4.78
CA ASN A 294 0.13 -23.37 4.93
C ASN A 294 1.37 -22.74 4.31
N TRP A 295 1.14 -22.01 3.22
CA TRP A 295 2.22 -21.50 2.39
C TRP A 295 3.00 -20.42 3.11
N ALA A 296 4.32 -20.49 2.97
CA ALA A 296 5.22 -19.41 3.33
C ALA A 296 4.77 -18.13 2.57
N PRO A 297 4.96 -16.97 3.20
CA PRO A 297 4.54 -15.71 2.61
C PRO A 297 5.26 -15.43 1.28
N LEU A 298 4.62 -14.66 0.42
CA LEU A 298 5.29 -14.08 -0.75
C LEU A 298 6.29 -12.99 -0.32
N PRO A 299 7.31 -12.71 -1.16
CA PRO A 299 8.20 -11.57 -0.99
C PRO A 299 7.43 -10.28 -0.73
N LEU A 300 8.03 -9.41 0.09
CA LEU A 300 7.33 -8.28 0.68
C LEU A 300 7.23 -7.10 -0.30
N THR A 301 6.01 -6.67 -0.61
CA THR A 301 5.74 -5.42 -1.35
C THR A 301 5.41 -4.28 -0.39
N THR A 302 5.34 -3.04 -0.90
CA THR A 302 4.93 -1.88 -0.09
C THR A 302 3.51 -2.02 0.47
N VAL A 303 2.58 -2.51 -0.35
CA VAL A 303 1.18 -2.69 0.05
C VAL A 303 1.06 -3.73 1.17
N GLU A 304 1.76 -4.86 1.04
CA GLU A 304 1.78 -5.90 2.08
C GLU A 304 2.43 -5.40 3.37
N LEU A 305 3.52 -4.63 3.29
CA LEU A 305 4.15 -4.01 4.46
C LEU A 305 3.17 -3.07 5.19
N GLN A 306 2.45 -2.21 4.46
CA GLN A 306 1.48 -1.28 5.04
C GLN A 306 0.30 -2.02 5.69
N LYS A 307 -0.26 -3.03 5.00
CA LYS A 307 -1.36 -3.86 5.53
C LYS A 307 -0.95 -4.59 6.80
N ASP A 308 0.22 -5.23 6.79
CA ASP A 308 0.67 -6.03 7.92
C ASP A 308 1.10 -5.16 9.11
N CYS A 309 1.73 -4.00 8.87
CA CYS A 309 2.03 -3.07 9.96
C CYS A 309 0.76 -2.47 10.59
N ALA A 310 -0.26 -2.16 9.78
CA ALA A 310 -1.57 -1.73 10.29
C ALA A 310 -2.26 -2.83 11.10
N LYS A 311 -2.21 -4.07 10.61
CA LYS A 311 -2.81 -5.25 11.27
C LYS A 311 -2.11 -5.59 12.59
N TYR A 312 -0.80 -5.77 12.56
CA TYR A 312 -0.01 -6.34 13.67
C TYR A 312 0.49 -5.28 14.65
N PHE A 313 0.87 -4.09 14.17
CA PHE A 313 1.49 -3.05 15.00
C PHE A 313 0.60 -1.83 15.24
N LYS A 314 -0.55 -1.75 14.54
CA LYS A 314 -1.48 -0.61 14.58
C LYS A 314 -0.83 0.70 14.13
N PHE A 315 0.21 0.61 13.30
CA PHE A 315 0.84 1.76 12.66
C PHE A 315 0.01 2.17 11.45
N SER A 316 -0.09 3.47 11.16
CA SER A 316 -0.73 3.91 9.92
C SER A 316 0.11 3.52 8.71
N ALA A 317 -0.49 3.48 7.53
CA ALA A 317 0.24 3.21 6.28
C ALA A 317 1.38 4.22 6.07
N LYS A 318 1.13 5.50 6.41
CA LYS A 318 2.10 6.59 6.33
C LYS A 318 3.26 6.42 7.32
N GLU A 319 2.95 6.08 8.57
CA GLU A 319 3.97 5.82 9.59
C GLU A 319 4.85 4.61 9.20
N SER A 320 4.23 3.52 8.75
CA SER A 320 4.94 2.30 8.36
C SER A 320 5.92 2.56 7.22
N LEU A 321 5.48 3.29 6.18
CA LEU A 321 6.33 3.61 5.03
C LEU A 321 7.46 4.58 5.41
N ALA A 322 7.19 5.61 6.22
CA ALA A 322 8.21 6.54 6.68
C ALA A 322 9.31 5.86 7.51
N ILE A 323 8.94 4.89 8.36
CA ILE A 323 9.91 4.07 9.10
C ILE A 323 10.75 3.23 8.12
N ALA A 324 10.13 2.57 7.15
CA ALA A 324 10.84 1.77 6.17
C ALA A 324 11.82 2.61 5.33
N GLU A 325 11.42 3.82 4.93
CA GLU A 325 12.29 4.78 4.24
C GLU A 325 13.48 5.19 5.10
N LYS A 326 13.27 5.39 6.40
CA LYS A 326 14.36 5.70 7.33
C LYS A 326 15.35 4.53 7.42
N LEU A 327 14.86 3.29 7.51
CA LEU A 327 15.69 2.08 7.54
C LEU A 327 16.49 1.92 6.23
N TYR A 328 15.88 2.23 5.08
CA TYR A 328 16.55 2.24 3.78
C TYR A 328 17.67 3.31 3.73
N ASN A 329 17.38 4.52 4.20
CA ASN A 329 18.37 5.61 4.28
C ASN A 329 19.56 5.27 5.20
N GLN A 330 19.35 4.41 6.19
CA GLN A 330 20.40 3.87 7.06
C GLN A 330 21.13 2.64 6.46
N GLY A 331 20.67 2.14 5.31
CA GLY A 331 21.25 0.99 4.60
C GLY A 331 20.84 -0.37 5.15
N PHE A 332 19.82 -0.45 6.02
CA PHE A 332 19.40 -1.72 6.64
C PHE A 332 18.48 -2.56 5.76
N VAL A 333 17.67 -1.92 4.92
CA VAL A 333 16.70 -2.59 4.03
C VAL A 333 16.81 -2.06 2.61
N SER A 334 16.30 -2.82 1.64
CA SER A 334 16.13 -2.36 0.26
C SER A 334 15.08 -1.26 0.18
N TYR A 335 15.04 -0.57 -0.97
CA TYR A 335 14.10 0.52 -1.22
C TYR A 335 12.64 0.08 -0.97
N PRO A 336 11.88 0.79 -0.12
CA PRO A 336 10.60 0.29 0.42
C PRO A 336 9.37 0.67 -0.42
N ARG A 337 9.55 1.29 -1.59
CA ARG A 337 8.49 1.61 -2.55
C ARG A 337 8.66 0.73 -3.77
N THR A 338 8.05 -0.46 -3.72
CA THR A 338 8.12 -1.47 -4.78
C THR A 338 6.84 -2.28 -4.80
N GLU A 339 6.41 -2.61 -6.02
CA GLU A 339 5.29 -3.53 -6.28
C GLU A 339 5.79 -4.96 -6.55
N THR A 340 7.11 -5.16 -6.59
CA THR A 340 7.74 -6.42 -6.93
C THR A 340 7.58 -7.46 -5.82
N ASP A 341 6.96 -8.60 -6.16
CA ASP A 341 6.75 -9.75 -5.27
C ASP A 341 7.55 -11.00 -5.72
N CYS A 342 8.64 -10.77 -6.45
CA CYS A 342 9.56 -11.81 -6.90
C CYS A 342 11.03 -11.38 -6.79
N PHE A 343 11.91 -12.27 -6.31
CA PHE A 343 13.34 -11.97 -6.26
C PHE A 343 14.02 -12.29 -7.61
N PRO A 344 14.93 -11.43 -8.10
CA PRO A 344 15.74 -11.73 -9.28
C PRO A 344 16.55 -13.02 -9.09
N LYS A 345 16.62 -13.87 -10.13
CA LYS A 345 17.38 -15.14 -10.08
C LYS A 345 18.87 -14.94 -9.82
N THR A 346 19.41 -13.77 -10.14
CA THR A 346 20.82 -13.39 -9.95
C THR A 346 21.14 -12.95 -8.53
N MET A 347 20.13 -12.73 -7.68
CA MET A 347 20.34 -12.24 -6.32
C MET A 347 20.81 -13.36 -5.38
N ASP A 348 21.91 -13.13 -4.67
CA ASP A 348 22.44 -14.05 -3.66
C ASP A 348 21.66 -13.93 -2.34
N LEU A 349 20.50 -14.58 -2.30
CA LEU A 349 19.64 -14.61 -1.11
C LEU A 349 20.32 -15.30 0.09
N LYS A 350 21.23 -16.26 -0.16
CA LYS A 350 21.92 -16.98 0.92
C LYS A 350 22.89 -16.06 1.66
N LYS A 351 23.61 -15.19 0.94
CA LYS A 351 24.44 -14.15 1.58
C LYS A 351 23.63 -13.21 2.46
N LEU A 352 22.44 -12.81 2.02
CA LEU A 352 21.53 -11.97 2.82
C LEU A 352 21.03 -12.69 4.08
N ILE A 353 20.76 -14.00 3.99
CA ILE A 353 20.41 -14.83 5.17
C ILE A 353 21.62 -14.93 6.12
N GLN A 354 22.82 -15.17 5.61
CA GLN A 354 24.05 -15.24 6.42
C GLN A 354 24.28 -13.98 7.23
N ASN A 355 24.01 -12.80 6.66
CA ASN A 355 24.10 -11.52 7.38
C ASN A 355 23.22 -11.49 8.65
N GLN A 356 22.12 -12.26 8.71
CA GLN A 356 21.17 -12.26 9.82
C GLN A 356 21.48 -13.26 10.95
N GLN A 357 22.49 -14.13 10.80
CA GLN A 357 22.82 -15.20 11.76
C GLN A 357 23.27 -14.69 13.14
N GLN A 358 23.60 -13.40 13.26
CA GLN A 358 24.08 -12.76 14.48
C GLN A 358 22.95 -12.32 15.44
N SER A 359 21.69 -12.39 15.00
CA SER A 359 20.54 -12.01 15.85
C SER A 359 20.27 -13.05 16.93
N ASN A 360 19.94 -12.58 18.14
CA ASN A 360 19.47 -13.44 19.21
C ASN A 360 18.02 -13.92 19.00
N GLU A 361 17.23 -13.19 18.21
CA GLU A 361 15.80 -13.41 18.03
C GLU A 361 15.45 -14.32 16.83
N TRP A 362 16.34 -14.46 15.84
CA TRP A 362 16.14 -15.30 14.65
C TRP A 362 17.44 -15.89 14.08
N GLY A 363 18.61 -15.61 14.65
CA GLY A 363 19.90 -16.01 14.08
C GLY A 363 20.09 -17.52 13.96
N GLU A 364 19.59 -18.29 14.92
CA GLU A 364 19.59 -19.76 14.84
C GLU A 364 18.77 -20.28 13.66
N TYR A 365 17.61 -19.67 13.40
CA TYR A 365 16.79 -20.01 12.24
C TYR A 365 17.46 -19.62 10.92
N ALA A 366 18.09 -18.44 10.87
CA ALA A 366 18.87 -18.03 9.70
C ALA A 366 20.06 -18.99 9.45
N ARG A 367 20.67 -19.54 10.50
CA ARG A 367 21.73 -20.54 10.40
C ARG A 367 21.20 -21.86 9.86
N SER A 368 20.08 -22.36 10.39
CA SER A 368 19.49 -23.62 9.93
C SER A 368 19.07 -23.58 8.46
N LEU A 369 18.58 -22.44 7.94
CA LEU A 369 18.31 -22.28 6.52
C LEU A 369 19.56 -22.52 5.64
N ILE A 370 20.75 -22.20 6.12
CA ILE A 370 22.00 -22.34 5.34
C ILE A 370 22.65 -23.71 5.54
N GLU A 371 22.68 -24.19 6.78
CA GLU A 371 23.48 -25.36 7.18
C GLU A 371 22.71 -26.68 7.10
N GLU A 372 21.39 -26.65 7.34
CA GLU A 372 20.59 -27.88 7.34
C GLU A 372 20.08 -28.21 5.92
N PRO A 373 20.18 -29.49 5.50
CA PRO A 373 19.65 -29.91 4.21
C PRO A 373 18.13 -29.72 4.17
N ASN A 374 17.62 -29.24 3.03
CA ASN A 374 16.19 -29.09 2.76
C ASN A 374 15.45 -28.13 3.71
N LYS A 375 16.11 -27.19 4.40
CA LYS A 375 15.44 -26.10 5.13
C LYS A 375 15.21 -24.85 4.27
N TYR A 376 16.16 -24.54 3.39
CA TYR A 376 16.05 -23.44 2.44
C TYR A 376 15.28 -23.85 1.19
N ARG A 377 14.46 -22.92 0.71
CA ARG A 377 13.84 -22.95 -0.61
C ARG A 377 13.97 -21.58 -1.24
N THR A 378 14.21 -21.53 -2.55
CA THR A 378 14.07 -20.27 -3.30
C THR A 378 12.64 -19.73 -3.11
N PRO A 379 12.48 -18.45 -2.73
CA PRO A 379 11.16 -17.88 -2.49
C PRO A 379 10.19 -18.07 -3.65
N ARG A 380 8.94 -18.37 -3.34
CA ARG A 380 7.86 -18.43 -4.32
C ARG A 380 7.65 -17.04 -4.92
N ALA A 381 7.69 -16.95 -6.24
CA ALA A 381 7.39 -15.70 -6.97
C ALA A 381 5.88 -15.43 -6.96
N GLY A 382 5.50 -14.17 -6.78
CA GLY A 382 4.17 -13.70 -7.12
C GLY A 382 4.05 -13.32 -8.59
N SER A 383 3.11 -12.43 -8.90
CA SER A 383 2.76 -12.05 -10.29
C SER A 383 3.21 -10.64 -10.67
N HIS A 384 3.88 -9.91 -9.78
CA HIS A 384 4.17 -8.49 -9.95
C HIS A 384 5.69 -8.22 -9.96
N ASP A 385 6.12 -7.41 -10.92
CA ASP A 385 7.50 -6.97 -11.09
C ASP A 385 7.48 -5.55 -11.69
N ASP A 386 7.95 -4.57 -10.92
CA ASP A 386 8.08 -3.17 -11.36
C ASP A 386 9.30 -2.95 -12.27
N LYS A 387 10.17 -3.96 -12.41
CA LYS A 387 11.43 -3.94 -13.18
C LYS A 387 12.45 -2.90 -12.74
N ALA A 388 12.25 -2.29 -11.57
CA ALA A 388 13.11 -1.27 -10.99
C ALA A 388 13.75 -1.75 -9.69
N HIS A 389 12.95 -2.32 -8.80
CA HIS A 389 13.35 -2.70 -7.46
C HIS A 389 13.04 -4.17 -7.15
N PRO A 390 13.92 -4.87 -6.41
CA PRO A 390 13.57 -6.15 -5.80
C PRO A 390 12.57 -5.93 -4.65
N PRO A 391 11.93 -7.01 -4.14
CA PRO A 391 11.05 -6.95 -2.97
C PRO A 391 11.74 -6.30 -1.75
N ILE A 392 10.96 -5.84 -0.78
CA ILE A 392 11.49 -5.27 0.46
C ILE A 392 12.17 -6.37 1.29
N HIS A 393 13.48 -6.23 1.53
CA HIS A 393 14.29 -7.25 2.22
C HIS A 393 15.44 -6.64 3.02
N PRO A 394 15.99 -7.33 4.02
CA PRO A 394 17.14 -6.83 4.77
C PRO A 394 18.43 -6.91 3.96
N ILE A 395 19.21 -5.82 3.99
CA ILE A 395 20.52 -5.71 3.33
C ILE A 395 21.64 -5.93 4.33
N LYS A 396 21.59 -5.21 5.45
CA LYS A 396 22.61 -5.22 6.50
C LYS A 396 21.97 -5.51 7.85
N TYR A 397 22.61 -6.37 8.64
CA TYR A 397 22.20 -6.63 10.01
C TYR A 397 22.44 -5.42 10.93
N THR A 398 21.50 -5.20 11.84
CA THR A 398 21.63 -4.33 13.00
C THR A 398 21.04 -5.00 14.23
N GLY A 399 21.74 -4.90 15.36
CA GLY A 399 21.23 -5.33 16.66
C GLY A 399 20.14 -4.40 17.23
N GLY A 400 19.87 -3.28 16.55
CA GLY A 400 18.78 -2.36 16.88
C GLY A 400 19.10 -1.36 17.99
N SER A 401 20.35 -1.23 18.44
CA SER A 401 20.75 -0.20 19.43
C SER A 401 20.46 1.23 18.97
N ASP A 402 20.54 1.46 17.66
CA ASP A 402 20.36 2.77 17.03
C ASP A 402 18.91 2.98 16.52
N LEU A 403 18.01 2.03 16.80
CA LEU A 403 16.62 2.05 16.35
C LEU A 403 15.68 2.29 17.52
N ASN A 404 14.66 3.13 17.32
CA ASN A 404 13.57 3.23 18.30
C ASN A 404 12.67 1.98 18.27
N ILE A 405 11.76 1.87 19.23
CA ILE A 405 10.88 0.70 19.39
C ILE A 405 10.04 0.42 18.12
N LYS A 406 9.55 1.45 17.43
CA LYS A 406 8.73 1.27 16.22
C LYS A 406 9.60 0.85 15.03
N GLU A 407 10.78 1.46 14.89
CA GLU A 407 11.79 1.10 13.88
C GLU A 407 12.25 -0.35 14.06
N LYS A 408 12.53 -0.78 15.30
CA LYS A 408 12.89 -2.18 15.58
C LYS A 408 11.78 -3.15 15.15
N LYS A 409 10.51 -2.82 15.41
CA LYS A 409 9.36 -3.66 15.00
C LYS A 409 9.23 -3.80 13.49
N VAL A 410 9.37 -2.71 12.73
CA VAL A 410 9.28 -2.75 11.26
C VAL A 410 10.48 -3.50 10.69
N TYR A 411 11.69 -3.24 11.18
CA TYR A 411 12.90 -3.95 10.77
C TYR A 411 12.80 -5.46 11.04
N GLU A 412 12.42 -5.84 12.27
CA GLU A 412 12.22 -7.26 12.65
C GLU A 412 11.16 -7.92 11.76
N TYR A 413 10.05 -7.25 11.47
CA TYR A 413 9.03 -7.77 10.57
C TYR A 413 9.60 -8.04 9.17
N ILE A 414 10.35 -7.09 8.59
CA ILE A 414 10.97 -7.24 7.26
C ILE A 414 11.95 -8.42 7.26
N VAL A 415 12.79 -8.56 8.29
CA VAL A 415 13.75 -9.67 8.39
C VAL A 415 13.02 -11.01 8.52
N ARG A 416 12.06 -11.13 9.45
CA ARG A 416 11.31 -12.37 9.66
C ARG A 416 10.51 -12.75 8.41
N ARG A 417 9.92 -11.77 7.71
CA ARG A 417 9.22 -11.98 6.43
C ARG A 417 10.19 -12.55 5.38
N PHE A 418 11.37 -11.97 5.24
CA PHE A 418 12.40 -12.43 4.31
C PHE A 418 12.86 -13.87 4.62
N LEU A 419 13.18 -14.18 5.87
CA LEU A 419 13.59 -15.53 6.29
C LEU A 419 12.47 -16.55 6.07
N ALA A 420 11.22 -16.17 6.36
CA ALA A 420 10.06 -17.00 6.10
C ALA A 420 9.86 -17.29 4.60
N CYS A 421 10.04 -16.28 3.73
CA CYS A 421 9.96 -16.45 2.27
C CYS A 421 11.00 -17.47 1.76
N CYS A 422 12.18 -17.51 2.38
CA CYS A 422 13.26 -18.42 2.02
C CYS A 422 13.13 -19.82 2.66
N SER A 423 12.04 -20.08 3.38
CA SER A 423 11.79 -21.33 4.09
C SER A 423 10.75 -22.21 3.37
N LEU A 424 10.60 -23.42 3.87
CA LEU A 424 9.53 -24.34 3.49
C LEU A 424 8.16 -23.91 4.03
N ASP A 425 7.12 -24.31 3.33
CA ASP A 425 5.74 -24.17 3.79
C ASP A 425 5.52 -25.01 5.05
N ALA A 426 4.65 -24.56 5.95
CA ALA A 426 4.22 -25.40 7.05
C ALA A 426 3.37 -26.55 6.48
N THR A 427 3.53 -27.76 7.00
CA THR A 427 2.81 -28.96 6.53
C THR A 427 1.97 -29.58 7.65
N GLY A 428 0.89 -30.23 7.26
CA GLY A 428 0.00 -30.92 8.18
C GLY A 428 -0.99 -31.80 7.46
N PHE A 429 -1.96 -32.32 8.20
CA PHE A 429 -3.01 -33.18 7.69
C PHE A 429 -4.37 -32.60 8.07
N LYS A 430 -5.26 -32.50 7.10
CA LYS A 430 -6.66 -32.14 7.32
C LYS A 430 -7.52 -33.40 7.24
N THR A 431 -8.13 -33.76 8.35
CA THR A 431 -9.11 -34.86 8.42
C THR A 431 -10.51 -34.26 8.33
N THR A 432 -11.33 -34.75 7.42
CA THR A 432 -12.73 -34.37 7.24
C THR A 432 -13.62 -35.57 7.55
N LEU A 433 -14.52 -35.41 8.49
CA LEU A 433 -15.54 -36.39 8.86
C LEU A 433 -16.88 -35.93 8.27
N ARG A 434 -17.57 -36.84 7.60
CA ARG A 434 -18.91 -36.64 7.04
C ARG A 434 -19.88 -37.65 7.63
N LEU A 435 -20.97 -37.15 8.20
CA LEU A 435 -22.04 -37.95 8.79
C LEU A 435 -23.32 -37.80 7.98
N LYS A 436 -24.14 -38.86 7.96
CA LYS A 436 -25.52 -38.84 7.50
C LYS A 436 -26.44 -39.02 8.70
N TRP A 437 -27.43 -38.15 8.82
CA TRP A 437 -28.48 -38.23 9.85
C TRP A 437 -29.84 -38.05 9.17
N GLY A 438 -30.65 -39.11 9.14
CA GLY A 438 -31.87 -39.15 8.33
C GLY A 438 -31.57 -38.91 6.85
N THR A 439 -32.18 -37.87 6.27
CA THR A 439 -31.96 -37.48 4.87
C THR A 439 -30.80 -36.49 4.68
N GLU A 440 -30.20 -36.00 5.76
CA GLU A 440 -29.28 -34.87 5.73
C GLU A 440 -27.82 -35.24 6.01
N TYR A 441 -26.93 -34.36 5.58
CA TYR A 441 -25.48 -34.55 5.67
C TYR A 441 -24.81 -33.47 6.50
N PHE A 442 -23.81 -33.89 7.27
CA PHE A 442 -23.09 -33.06 8.22
C PHE A 442 -21.59 -33.27 8.04
N THR A 443 -20.82 -32.22 8.27
CA THR A 443 -19.37 -32.25 8.11
C THR A 443 -18.66 -31.55 9.25
N THR A 444 -17.46 -32.02 9.57
CA THR A 444 -16.50 -31.31 10.41
C THR A 444 -15.09 -31.59 9.92
N SER A 445 -14.16 -30.72 10.26
CA SER A 445 -12.75 -30.89 9.88
C SER A 445 -11.82 -30.59 11.06
N GLY A 446 -10.79 -31.41 11.18
CA GLY A 446 -9.68 -31.21 12.12
C GLY A 446 -8.36 -31.03 11.35
N LEU A 447 -7.52 -30.12 11.84
CA LEU A 447 -6.16 -29.92 11.36
C LEU A 447 -5.17 -30.51 12.38
N MET A 448 -4.20 -31.28 11.89
CA MET A 448 -3.02 -31.69 12.63
C MET A 448 -1.79 -31.08 11.95
N VAL A 449 -1.13 -30.14 12.61
CA VAL A 449 0.13 -29.58 12.12
C VAL A 449 1.25 -30.58 12.36
N ASP A 450 2.00 -30.88 11.31
CA ASP A 450 3.13 -31.82 11.31
C ASP A 450 4.46 -31.06 11.43
N LYS A 451 4.71 -30.09 10.54
CA LYS A 451 5.91 -29.25 10.56
C LYS A 451 5.55 -27.78 10.47
N LEU A 452 6.07 -26.99 11.41
CA LEU A 452 5.87 -25.53 11.46
C LEU A 452 6.69 -24.79 10.39
N ASN A 453 7.92 -25.24 10.13
CA ASN A 453 8.82 -24.68 9.13
C ASN A 453 8.92 -23.14 9.23
N TYR A 454 8.44 -22.37 8.24
CA TYR A 454 8.50 -20.91 8.28
C TYR A 454 7.81 -20.28 9.50
N LEU A 455 6.83 -20.96 10.11
CA LEU A 455 6.11 -20.45 11.29
C LEU A 455 7.01 -20.33 12.53
N ASP A 456 8.13 -21.06 12.60
CA ASP A 456 9.09 -20.96 13.71
C ASP A 456 9.78 -19.59 13.74
N VAL A 457 9.95 -18.91 12.59
CA VAL A 457 10.54 -17.57 12.51
C VAL A 457 9.51 -16.46 12.33
N TYR A 458 8.27 -16.81 11.93
CA TYR A 458 7.23 -15.86 11.52
C TYR A 458 5.99 -15.91 12.43
N PRO A 459 6.04 -15.31 13.64
CA PRO A 459 4.98 -15.41 14.64
C PRO A 459 3.71 -14.62 14.30
N TYR A 460 3.70 -13.90 13.18
CA TYR A 460 2.57 -13.08 12.72
C TYR A 460 1.48 -13.90 12.02
N ASN A 461 1.81 -15.12 11.59
CA ASN A 461 0.83 -16.08 11.10
C ASN A 461 0.67 -17.21 12.11
N LYS A 462 -0.58 -17.67 12.30
CA LYS A 462 -0.89 -18.75 13.22
C LYS A 462 -1.53 -19.90 12.47
N TRP A 463 -0.92 -21.06 12.59
CA TRP A 463 -1.45 -22.31 12.06
C TRP A 463 -1.20 -23.39 13.11
N GLU A 464 -2.25 -23.70 13.86
CA GLU A 464 -2.19 -24.55 15.05
C GLU A 464 -3.13 -25.75 14.86
N SER A 465 -2.77 -26.89 15.44
CA SER A 465 -3.62 -28.08 15.43
C SER A 465 -4.97 -27.78 16.10
N SER A 466 -6.04 -28.34 15.55
CA SER A 466 -7.39 -28.20 16.10
C SER A 466 -7.43 -28.70 17.54
N LYS A 467 -7.97 -27.88 18.46
CA LYS A 467 -8.09 -28.24 19.89
C LYS A 467 -8.96 -29.49 20.09
N ASN A 468 -10.03 -29.60 19.33
CA ASN A 468 -10.91 -30.76 19.32
C ASN A 468 -10.47 -31.68 18.17
N LYS A 469 -9.83 -32.79 18.51
CA LYS A 469 -9.51 -33.84 17.54
C LYS A 469 -10.79 -34.54 17.13
N ILE A 470 -10.86 -34.95 15.86
CA ILE A 470 -11.90 -35.87 15.42
C ILE A 470 -11.60 -37.22 16.10
N PRO A 471 -12.54 -37.80 16.86
CA PRO A 471 -12.34 -39.08 17.52
C PRO A 471 -12.17 -40.18 16.47
N GLU A 472 -11.51 -41.27 16.84
CA GLU A 472 -11.36 -42.44 15.96
C GLU A 472 -12.73 -43.01 15.66
N VAL A 473 -13.10 -43.00 14.37
CA VAL A 473 -14.38 -43.52 13.86
C VAL A 473 -14.12 -44.28 12.57
N GLU A 474 -14.95 -45.28 12.29
CA GLU A 474 -14.82 -46.10 11.09
C GLU A 474 -15.87 -45.75 10.04
N PRO A 475 -15.58 -45.91 8.73
CA PRO A 475 -16.60 -45.83 7.70
C PRO A 475 -17.78 -46.79 7.99
N ASN A 476 -19.00 -46.30 7.81
CA ASN A 476 -20.26 -46.98 8.14
C ASN A 476 -20.54 -47.19 9.64
N GLU A 477 -19.69 -46.69 10.55
CA GLU A 477 -19.99 -46.70 11.98
C GLU A 477 -21.26 -45.89 12.28
N ARG A 478 -22.15 -46.44 13.12
CA ARG A 478 -23.29 -45.72 13.68
C ARG A 478 -22.88 -45.06 14.98
N ILE A 479 -22.97 -43.74 15.01
CA ILE A 479 -22.57 -42.90 16.14
C ILE A 479 -23.81 -42.46 16.89
N LYS A 480 -23.86 -42.77 18.19
CA LYS A 480 -24.88 -42.21 19.07
C LYS A 480 -24.70 -40.70 19.25
N LEU A 481 -25.75 -39.95 18.94
CA LEU A 481 -25.80 -38.51 19.10
C LEU A 481 -25.97 -38.17 20.59
N HIS A 482 -25.16 -37.24 21.07
CA HIS A 482 -25.35 -36.63 22.38
C HIS A 482 -26.39 -35.51 22.33
N LYS A 483 -26.43 -34.78 21.21
CA LYS A 483 -27.37 -33.70 20.96
C LYS A 483 -27.62 -33.53 19.46
N ALA A 484 -28.87 -33.30 19.09
CA ALA A 484 -29.26 -32.82 17.77
C ALA A 484 -30.11 -31.57 17.98
N GLU A 485 -29.78 -30.47 17.31
CA GLU A 485 -30.44 -29.18 17.53
C GLU A 485 -30.77 -28.47 16.23
N LEU A 486 -31.97 -27.91 16.18
CA LEU A 486 -32.33 -26.83 15.28
C LEU A 486 -32.05 -25.51 16.01
N THR A 487 -31.02 -24.79 15.58
CA THR A 487 -30.63 -23.51 16.19
C THR A 487 -31.08 -22.34 15.33
N GLU A 488 -31.53 -21.28 16.00
CA GLU A 488 -31.85 -19.99 15.38
C GLU A 488 -30.63 -19.08 15.43
N GLY A 489 -30.30 -18.48 14.29
CA GLY A 489 -29.29 -17.45 14.15
C GLY A 489 -29.87 -16.21 13.47
N GLN A 490 -29.07 -15.16 13.43
CA GLN A 490 -29.40 -13.92 12.76
C GLN A 490 -28.19 -13.41 11.98
N THR A 491 -28.40 -12.97 10.75
CA THR A 491 -27.33 -12.35 9.96
C THR A 491 -26.94 -11.02 10.58
N HIS A 492 -25.65 -10.66 10.52
CA HIS A 492 -25.14 -9.41 11.09
C HIS A 492 -24.65 -8.48 9.97
N PRO A 493 -24.73 -7.15 10.16
CA PRO A 493 -24.17 -6.20 9.20
C PRO A 493 -22.66 -6.41 9.06
N PRO A 494 -22.06 -6.00 7.92
CA PRO A 494 -20.61 -6.01 7.80
C PRO A 494 -19.97 -5.06 8.82
N ASN A 495 -18.70 -5.26 9.15
CA ASN A 495 -17.96 -4.32 10.01
C ASN A 495 -17.59 -3.05 9.23
N HIS A 496 -17.36 -1.94 9.95
CA HIS A 496 -16.72 -0.76 9.37
C HIS A 496 -15.35 -1.10 8.79
N LEU A 497 -14.90 -0.35 7.78
CA LEU A 497 -13.57 -0.55 7.22
C LEU A 497 -12.50 -0.21 8.25
N THR A 498 -11.53 -1.10 8.40
CA THR A 498 -10.23 -0.79 8.97
C THR A 498 -9.30 -0.18 7.91
N GLU A 499 -8.21 0.44 8.34
CA GLU A 499 -7.18 0.95 7.42
C GLU A 499 -6.61 -0.17 6.54
N THR A 500 -6.41 -1.38 7.10
CA THR A 500 -5.99 -2.58 6.38
C THR A 500 -6.95 -2.97 5.26
N GLU A 501 -8.26 -2.97 5.51
CA GLU A 501 -9.26 -3.28 4.49
C GLU A 501 -9.35 -2.18 3.43
N LEU A 502 -9.19 -0.91 3.81
CA LEU A 502 -9.18 0.19 2.85
C LEU A 502 -7.98 0.13 1.91
N ILE A 503 -6.78 -0.17 2.45
CA ILE A 503 -5.58 -0.42 1.62
C ILE A 503 -5.85 -1.56 0.62
N ALA A 504 -6.42 -2.67 1.09
CA ALA A 504 -6.73 -3.81 0.23
C ALA A 504 -7.78 -3.47 -0.85
N LEU A 505 -8.78 -2.65 -0.54
CA LEU A 505 -9.76 -2.19 -1.52
C LEU A 505 -9.13 -1.27 -2.56
N MET A 506 -8.27 -0.34 -2.16
CA MET A 506 -7.57 0.56 -3.08
C MET A 506 -6.68 -0.22 -4.05
N ASP A 507 -5.87 -1.13 -3.52
CA ASP A 507 -4.98 -2.01 -4.28
C ASP A 507 -5.76 -2.90 -5.27
N MET A 508 -6.80 -3.61 -4.79
CA MET A 508 -7.66 -4.44 -5.64
C MET A 508 -8.35 -3.67 -6.77
N ASN A 509 -8.62 -2.38 -6.56
CA ASN A 509 -9.26 -1.52 -7.56
C ASN A 509 -8.25 -0.70 -8.37
N GLY A 510 -6.94 -0.91 -8.19
CA GLY A 510 -5.88 -0.25 -8.97
C GLY A 510 -5.85 1.27 -8.79
N ILE A 511 -6.10 1.78 -7.59
CA ILE A 511 -5.95 3.20 -7.26
C ILE A 511 -4.94 3.40 -6.14
N GLY A 512 -4.18 4.49 -6.21
CA GLY A 512 -3.10 4.74 -5.25
C GLY A 512 -1.84 3.91 -5.52
N THR A 513 -1.59 3.56 -6.78
CA THR A 513 -0.38 2.86 -7.25
C THR A 513 0.90 3.68 -6.96
N ASP A 514 2.07 3.10 -7.21
CA ASP A 514 3.37 3.76 -6.94
C ASP A 514 3.53 4.18 -5.45
N ALA A 515 3.06 3.33 -4.53
CA ALA A 515 3.12 3.55 -3.08
C ALA A 515 2.40 4.81 -2.56
N THR A 516 1.36 5.30 -3.26
CA THR A 516 0.61 6.51 -2.88
C THR A 516 -0.63 6.28 -2.01
N ILE A 517 -1.03 5.02 -1.77
CA ILE A 517 -2.17 4.65 -0.91
C ILE A 517 -2.17 5.40 0.44
N ALA A 518 -1.04 5.39 1.14
CA ALA A 518 -0.89 6.03 2.45
C ALA A 518 -1.21 7.52 2.44
N GLU A 519 -0.84 8.22 1.36
CA GLU A 519 -1.08 9.66 1.22
C GLU A 519 -2.58 9.94 1.08
N HIS A 520 -3.28 9.18 0.25
CA HIS A 520 -4.71 9.39 0.01
C HIS A 520 -5.58 9.06 1.23
N ILE A 521 -5.24 8.00 1.98
CA ILE A 521 -5.90 7.69 3.26
C ILE A 521 -5.67 8.82 4.27
N GLU A 522 -4.44 9.32 4.40
CA GLU A 522 -4.15 10.42 5.30
C GLU A 522 -4.90 11.69 4.88
N LYS A 523 -5.03 11.95 3.58
CA LYS A 523 -5.70 13.13 3.04
C LYS A 523 -7.20 13.17 3.37
N ILE A 524 -7.92 12.05 3.27
CA ILE A 524 -9.35 12.02 3.66
C ILE A 524 -9.57 12.20 5.17
N VAL A 525 -8.61 11.77 5.99
CA VAL A 525 -8.65 11.96 7.45
C VAL A 525 -8.31 13.41 7.80
N ALA A 526 -7.24 13.96 7.24
CA ALA A 526 -6.80 15.34 7.47
C ALA A 526 -7.83 16.39 7.00
N ARG A 527 -8.67 16.03 6.01
CA ARG A 527 -9.77 16.86 5.51
C ARG A 527 -11.09 16.65 6.24
N GLU A 528 -11.09 15.86 7.32
CA GLU A 528 -12.25 15.57 8.15
C GLU A 528 -13.43 14.97 7.35
N TYR A 529 -13.14 14.20 6.30
CA TYR A 529 -14.17 13.40 5.61
C TYR A 529 -14.40 12.06 6.26
N VAL A 530 -13.37 11.56 6.95
CA VAL A 530 -13.40 10.30 7.68
C VAL A 530 -12.75 10.49 9.03
N GLU A 531 -13.35 9.92 10.06
CA GLU A 531 -12.80 9.84 11.40
C GLU A 531 -12.27 8.43 11.69
N LYS A 532 -11.11 8.36 12.35
CA LYS A 532 -10.60 7.12 12.95
C LYS A 532 -11.22 6.97 14.33
N LYS A 533 -12.10 5.98 14.51
CA LYS A 533 -12.71 5.67 15.82
C LYS A 533 -12.11 4.39 16.39
N PRO A 534 -11.72 4.36 17.68
CA PRO A 534 -11.31 3.12 18.32
C PRO A 534 -12.52 2.19 18.43
N HIS A 535 -12.34 0.93 18.08
CA HIS A 535 -13.37 -0.10 18.15
C HIS A 535 -12.79 -1.42 18.69
N GLY A 536 -13.60 -2.17 19.43
CA GLY A 536 -13.18 -3.38 20.14
C GLY A 536 -12.47 -3.11 21.48
N THR A 537 -12.23 -4.19 22.23
CA THR A 537 -11.61 -4.15 23.57
C THR A 537 -10.36 -5.04 23.65
N GLY A 538 -9.46 -4.73 24.59
CA GLY A 538 -8.24 -5.52 24.84
C GLY A 538 -7.36 -5.66 23.59
N LYS A 539 -6.96 -6.91 23.29
CA LYS A 539 -6.11 -7.24 22.13
C LYS A 539 -6.81 -7.03 20.76
N ASN A 540 -8.13 -6.88 20.75
CA ASN A 540 -8.92 -6.66 19.53
C ASN A 540 -9.16 -5.18 19.22
N LYS A 541 -8.59 -4.27 20.02
CA LYS A 541 -8.69 -2.82 19.77
C LYS A 541 -8.07 -2.49 18.40
N SER A 542 -8.86 -1.88 17.54
CA SER A 542 -8.44 -1.41 16.22
C SER A 542 -9.09 -0.06 15.92
N ASN A 543 -8.56 0.66 14.93
CA ASN A 543 -9.20 1.87 14.44
C ASN A 543 -10.07 1.51 13.24
N ILE A 544 -11.35 1.87 13.34
CA ILE A 544 -12.30 1.81 12.22
C ILE A 544 -12.44 3.19 11.60
N LEU A 545 -12.78 3.20 10.32
CA LEU A 545 -13.00 4.38 9.50
C LEU A 545 -14.51 4.61 9.37
N VAL A 546 -14.95 5.76 9.86
CA VAL A 546 -16.36 6.18 9.81
C VAL A 546 -16.43 7.51 9.05
N PRO A 547 -17.28 7.64 8.02
CA PRO A 547 -17.42 8.91 7.32
C PRO A 547 -18.03 9.95 8.25
N THR A 548 -17.56 11.19 8.17
CA THR A 548 -18.22 12.33 8.81
C THR A 548 -19.47 12.70 8.02
N GLU A 549 -20.31 13.55 8.59
CA GLU A 549 -21.50 14.06 7.89
C GLU A 549 -21.13 14.79 6.59
N LEU A 550 -20.03 15.55 6.62
CA LEU A 550 -19.51 16.21 5.44
C LEU A 550 -19.02 15.19 4.40
N GLY A 551 -18.22 14.21 4.81
CA GLY A 551 -17.72 13.18 3.90
C GLY A 551 -18.84 12.35 3.27
N TYR A 552 -19.83 11.94 4.07
CA TYR A 552 -21.00 11.20 3.61
C TYR A 552 -21.86 12.04 2.66
N GLY A 553 -22.24 13.26 3.07
CA GLY A 553 -23.10 14.14 2.26
C GLY A 553 -22.47 14.56 0.94
N LEU A 554 -21.15 14.78 0.90
CA LEU A 554 -20.42 15.05 -0.34
C LEU A 554 -20.44 13.84 -1.28
N ALA A 555 -20.06 12.66 -0.79
CA ALA A 555 -20.03 11.45 -1.62
C ALA A 555 -21.42 11.11 -2.16
N GLU A 556 -22.45 11.18 -1.31
CA GLU A 556 -23.81 10.89 -1.71
C GLU A 556 -24.39 11.96 -2.64
N GLY A 557 -24.09 13.24 -2.40
CA GLY A 557 -24.50 14.33 -3.28
C GLY A 557 -23.93 14.17 -4.69
N PHE A 558 -22.67 13.79 -4.84
CA PHE A 558 -22.10 13.46 -6.15
C PHE A 558 -22.72 12.20 -6.78
N ASN A 559 -23.04 11.17 -6.00
CA ASN A 559 -23.73 9.98 -6.51
C ASN A 559 -25.12 10.31 -7.07
N GLN A 560 -25.83 11.26 -6.46
CA GLN A 560 -27.19 11.68 -6.85
C GLN A 560 -27.22 12.55 -8.11
N MET A 561 -26.07 13.04 -8.60
CA MET A 561 -26.03 13.90 -9.80
C MET A 561 -26.28 13.17 -11.11
N GLY A 562 -26.29 11.83 -11.11
CA GLY A 562 -26.63 11.04 -12.28
C GLY A 562 -25.65 11.23 -13.44
N PHE A 563 -24.36 11.01 -13.19
CA PHE A 563 -23.37 10.96 -14.27
C PHE A 563 -23.64 9.74 -15.16
N ASP A 564 -23.83 9.94 -16.47
CA ASP A 564 -24.24 8.86 -17.38
C ASP A 564 -23.20 7.71 -17.48
N ASN A 565 -21.92 8.07 -17.63
CA ASN A 565 -20.83 7.10 -17.89
C ASN A 565 -19.62 7.25 -16.96
N ILE A 566 -19.69 8.13 -15.96
CA ILE A 566 -18.56 8.43 -15.07
C ILE A 566 -18.98 8.41 -13.61
N SER A 567 -18.01 8.36 -12.70
CA SER A 567 -18.28 8.52 -11.28
C SER A 567 -17.08 9.14 -10.58
N LEU A 568 -17.34 10.19 -9.81
CA LEU A 568 -16.33 10.89 -9.02
C LEU A 568 -16.00 10.17 -7.69
N THR A 569 -16.85 9.22 -7.27
CA THR A 569 -16.73 8.50 -5.98
C THR A 569 -16.36 7.03 -6.16
N LYS A 570 -16.52 6.46 -7.37
CA LYS A 570 -16.04 5.11 -7.69
C LYS A 570 -14.63 5.16 -8.25
N PRO A 571 -13.83 4.08 -8.10
CA PRO A 571 -12.42 4.08 -8.48
C PRO A 571 -12.16 4.08 -9.99
N PHE A 572 -13.17 3.85 -10.84
CA PHE A 572 -13.00 3.55 -12.26
C PHE A 572 -12.23 4.63 -13.04
N MET A 573 -12.58 5.91 -12.84
CA MET A 573 -11.89 7.01 -13.52
C MET A 573 -10.43 7.10 -13.10
N ARG A 574 -10.16 6.94 -11.80
CA ARG A 574 -8.79 7.00 -11.28
C ARG A 574 -7.98 5.80 -11.76
N LYS A 575 -8.55 4.59 -11.72
CA LYS A 575 -7.91 3.38 -12.26
C LYS A 575 -7.53 3.55 -13.73
N SER A 576 -8.45 4.07 -14.55
CA SER A 576 -8.18 4.34 -15.96
C SER A 576 -7.05 5.36 -16.14
N LEU A 577 -6.95 6.38 -15.28
CA LEU A 577 -5.82 7.29 -15.27
C LEU A 577 -4.51 6.56 -14.92
N GLU A 578 -4.46 5.74 -13.86
CA GLU A 578 -3.23 4.99 -13.50
C GLU A 578 -2.79 4.07 -14.64
N GLU A 579 -3.73 3.42 -15.35
CA GLU A 579 -3.45 2.59 -16.53
C GLU A 579 -2.89 3.41 -17.70
N LYS A 580 -3.41 4.63 -17.93
CA LYS A 580 -2.89 5.57 -18.94
C LYS A 580 -1.51 6.09 -18.57
N LEU A 581 -1.24 6.39 -17.30
CA LEU A 581 0.08 6.78 -16.81
C LEU A 581 1.09 5.65 -17.03
N LYS A 582 0.70 4.41 -16.74
CA LYS A 582 1.52 3.23 -17.07
C LYS A 582 1.75 3.09 -18.57
N ALA A 583 0.74 3.36 -19.40
CA ALA A 583 0.89 3.35 -20.85
C ALA A 583 1.84 4.44 -21.36
N ILE A 584 1.93 5.61 -20.69
CA ILE A 584 2.97 6.62 -20.97
C ILE A 584 4.36 6.03 -20.66
N CYS A 585 4.56 5.44 -19.48
CA CYS A 585 5.82 4.80 -19.10
C CYS A 585 6.25 3.74 -20.12
N ASP A 586 5.31 2.90 -20.58
CA ASP A 586 5.54 1.86 -21.58
C ASP A 586 5.74 2.40 -23.02
N GLY A 587 5.60 3.71 -23.25
CA GLY A 587 5.68 4.33 -24.57
C GLY A 587 4.50 4.01 -25.50
N ARG A 588 3.36 3.57 -24.96
CA ARG A 588 2.15 3.19 -25.71
C ARG A 588 1.20 4.37 -26.00
N THR A 589 1.34 5.48 -25.28
CA THR A 589 0.60 6.74 -25.50
C THR A 589 1.46 7.92 -25.07
N THR A 590 1.05 9.13 -25.40
CA THR A 590 1.78 10.36 -25.08
C THR A 590 1.12 11.15 -23.95
N MET A 591 1.91 11.98 -23.27
CA MET A 591 1.42 12.93 -22.25
C MET A 591 0.29 13.82 -22.77
N ASN A 592 0.42 14.37 -23.98
CA ASN A 592 -0.57 15.29 -24.54
C ASN A 592 -1.93 14.61 -24.81
N GLU A 593 -1.92 13.37 -25.31
CA GLU A 593 -3.14 12.59 -25.53
C GLU A 593 -3.87 12.33 -24.21
N VAL A 594 -3.14 11.86 -23.19
CA VAL A 594 -3.71 11.56 -21.87
C VAL A 594 -4.22 12.84 -21.19
N LEU A 595 -3.46 13.94 -21.25
CA LEU A 595 -3.88 15.23 -20.71
C LEU A 595 -5.18 15.71 -21.36
N GLY A 596 -5.27 15.66 -22.69
CA GLY A 596 -6.46 16.09 -23.43
C GLY A 596 -7.70 15.28 -23.04
N ASP A 597 -7.61 13.96 -23.11
CA ASP A 597 -8.71 13.04 -22.83
C ASP A 597 -9.20 13.13 -21.37
N VAL A 598 -8.29 13.03 -20.40
CA VAL A 598 -8.66 13.04 -18.98
C VAL A 598 -9.16 14.42 -18.54
N THR A 599 -8.54 15.50 -19.02
CA THR A 599 -9.00 16.87 -18.73
C THR A 599 -10.41 17.11 -19.26
N ASN A 600 -10.71 16.67 -20.48
CA ASN A 600 -12.05 16.79 -21.06
C ASN A 600 -13.09 16.02 -20.23
N THR A 601 -12.78 14.78 -19.84
CA THR A 601 -13.66 13.96 -19.01
C THR A 601 -13.99 14.66 -17.67
N TYR A 602 -12.98 15.21 -16.98
CA TYR A 602 -13.22 15.93 -15.74
C TYR A 602 -13.90 17.29 -15.94
N ARG A 603 -13.69 17.97 -17.07
CA ARG A 603 -14.38 19.23 -17.41
C ARG A 603 -15.88 19.00 -17.61
N GLU A 604 -16.27 17.91 -18.27
CA GLU A 604 -17.67 17.50 -18.42
C GLU A 604 -18.29 17.18 -17.06
N ALA A 605 -17.58 16.40 -16.23
CA ALA A 605 -18.00 16.08 -14.87
C ALA A 605 -18.23 17.35 -14.04
N PHE A 606 -17.30 18.30 -14.12
CA PHE A 606 -17.38 19.58 -13.43
C PHE A 606 -18.58 20.40 -13.91
N SER A 607 -18.81 20.44 -15.22
CA SER A 607 -19.92 21.19 -15.82
C SER A 607 -21.28 20.63 -15.39
N LEU A 608 -21.42 19.31 -15.27
CA LEU A 608 -22.63 18.70 -14.69
C LEU A 608 -22.78 19.03 -13.21
N ALA A 609 -21.70 18.88 -12.43
CA ALA A 609 -21.73 19.18 -10.99
C ALA A 609 -22.09 20.64 -10.70
N ASN A 610 -21.58 21.58 -11.50
CA ASN A 610 -21.89 23.00 -11.38
C ASN A 610 -23.36 23.31 -11.72
N ARG A 611 -23.94 22.66 -12.75
CA ARG A 611 -25.38 22.77 -13.07
C ARG A 611 -26.26 22.22 -11.95
N ASN A 612 -25.85 21.10 -11.36
CA ASN A 612 -26.60 20.37 -10.34
C ASN A 612 -26.15 20.67 -8.89
N GLN A 613 -25.47 21.79 -8.66
CA GLN A 613 -24.81 22.10 -7.38
C GLN A 613 -25.74 22.09 -6.16
N ARG A 614 -27.04 22.34 -6.33
CA ARG A 614 -28.05 22.28 -5.25
C ARG A 614 -28.14 20.89 -4.60
N ILE A 615 -27.94 19.83 -5.39
CA ILE A 615 -27.96 18.43 -4.90
C ILE A 615 -26.92 18.20 -3.80
N LEU A 616 -25.73 18.82 -3.90
CA LEU A 616 -24.68 18.69 -2.86
C LEU A 616 -25.12 19.30 -1.53
N ILE A 617 -25.74 20.49 -1.57
CA ILE A 617 -26.21 21.18 -0.38
C ILE A 617 -27.35 20.39 0.26
N GLU A 618 -28.32 19.93 -0.54
CA GLU A 618 -29.46 19.16 -0.07
C GLU A 618 -29.04 17.82 0.53
N SER A 619 -28.09 17.12 -0.10
CA SER A 619 -27.56 15.84 0.40
C SER A 619 -26.86 16.00 1.75
N TYR A 620 -26.05 17.07 1.89
CA TYR A 620 -25.42 17.39 3.17
C TYR A 620 -26.45 17.73 4.26
N LYS A 621 -27.44 18.57 3.97
CA LYS A 621 -28.52 18.91 4.91
C LYS A 621 -29.30 17.69 5.38
N LYS A 622 -29.73 16.82 4.44
CA LYS A 622 -30.41 15.56 4.75
C LYS A 622 -29.56 14.64 5.63
N THR A 623 -28.24 14.66 5.46
CA THR A 623 -27.31 13.86 6.26
C THR A 623 -27.27 14.32 7.71
N ILE A 624 -27.25 15.65 7.94
CA ILE A 624 -27.30 16.22 9.29
C ILE A 624 -28.67 15.96 9.94
N GLU A 625 -29.75 16.23 9.21
CA GLU A 625 -31.12 16.06 9.70
C GLU A 625 -31.44 14.61 10.04
N GLY A 626 -30.94 13.65 9.26
CA GLY A 626 -31.14 12.21 9.51
C GLY A 626 -30.24 11.60 10.60
N ASN A 627 -29.37 12.40 11.21
CA ASN A 627 -28.54 12.00 12.36
C ASN A 627 -29.00 12.66 13.69
N GLN A 628 -29.93 13.62 13.62
CA GLN A 628 -30.69 14.12 14.77
C GLN A 628 -31.89 13.21 15.03
#